data_AF-A0A8S0FHC1-F1
#
_entry.id   AF-A0A8S0FHC1-F1
#
_cell.length_a   1.000
_cell.length_b   1.000
_cell.length_c   1.000
_cell.angle_alpha   90.00
_cell.angle_beta   90.00
_cell.angle_gamma   90.00
#
_symmetry.space_group_name_H-M   'P 1'
#
loop_
_entity.id
_entity.type
_entity.pdbx_description
1 polymer ?
#
loop_
_entity_poly.entity_id
_entity_poly.type
_entity_poly.pdbx_seq_one_letter_code
_entity_poly.pdbx_strand_id
1 'polypeptide(L)'
;MSVQQIDWDLALIQKYNYSGPRYTSYPTALEFSEDFGEQAFLQAVARYPERPLSLYVHIPFCHKLCYFCGCNKIVTRQQHKADQYLDALEQEIVHRAPLFAGRHVSASKC
;
A
#
# COMPACT_ATOMS: atom_id res chain seq x y z
N MET A 1 27.36 15.80 -20.26
CA MET A 1 27.84 14.44 -19.94
C MET A 1 27.53 14.19 -18.48
N SER A 2 26.56 13.33 -18.16
CA SER A 2 26.23 13.03 -16.75
C SER A 2 27.34 12.15 -16.17
N VAL A 3 28.09 12.68 -15.21
CA VAL A 3 29.07 11.90 -14.46
C VAL A 3 28.31 10.91 -13.58
N GLN A 4 28.65 9.63 -13.64
CA GLN A 4 28.09 8.63 -12.74
C GLN A 4 28.52 8.96 -11.30
N GLN A 5 27.54 9.15 -10.42
CA GLN A 5 27.74 9.52 -9.02
C GLN A 5 28.00 8.31 -8.11
N ILE A 6 27.79 7.10 -8.62
CA ILE A 6 27.96 5.83 -7.91
C ILE A 6 29.30 5.23 -8.34
N ASP A 7 30.15 4.91 -7.36
CA ASP A 7 31.33 4.08 -7.57
C ASP A 7 30.95 2.60 -7.43
N TRP A 8 31.28 1.79 -8.44
CA TRP A 8 30.88 0.39 -8.50
C TRP A 8 31.94 -0.49 -7.84
N ASP A 9 31.69 -0.90 -6.60
CA ASP A 9 32.55 -1.82 -5.86
C ASP A 9 31.95 -3.24 -5.83
N LEU A 10 32.48 -4.11 -6.69
CA LEU A 10 32.02 -5.50 -6.80
C LEU A 10 32.25 -6.30 -5.51
N ALA A 11 33.35 -6.03 -4.78
CA ALA A 11 33.67 -6.76 -3.56
C ALA A 11 32.67 -6.42 -2.45
N LEU A 12 32.29 -5.15 -2.32
CA LEU A 12 31.27 -4.72 -1.37
C LEU A 12 29.88 -5.26 -1.73
N ILE A 13 29.52 -5.23 -3.02
CA ILE A 13 28.24 -5.78 -3.49
C ILE A 13 28.17 -7.27 -3.13
N GLN A 14 29.21 -8.05 -3.45
CA GLN A 14 29.24 -9.48 -3.12
C GLN A 14 29.19 -9.74 -1.61
N LYS A 15 29.84 -8.91 -0.79
CA LYS A 15 29.80 -9.02 0.67
C LYS A 15 28.40 -8.81 1.26
N TYR A 16 27.60 -7.91 0.68
CA TYR A 16 26.26 -7.55 1.20
C TYR A 16 25.09 -8.09 0.39
N ASN A 17 25.33 -8.94 -0.62
CA ASN A 17 24.29 -9.55 -1.44
C ASN A 17 23.59 -10.73 -0.73
N TYR A 18 22.88 -10.43 0.36
CA TYR A 18 22.02 -11.38 1.08
C TYR A 18 20.61 -10.81 1.27
N SER A 19 19.65 -11.69 1.52
CA SER A 19 18.26 -11.30 1.76
C SER A 19 18.15 -10.46 3.04
N GLY A 20 17.92 -9.15 2.87
CA GLY A 20 17.63 -8.22 3.96
C GLY A 20 16.13 -8.05 4.22
N PRO A 21 15.74 -7.50 5.38
CA PRO A 21 14.36 -7.12 5.63
C PRO A 21 13.91 -6.07 4.62
N ARG A 22 12.67 -6.20 4.13
CA ARG A 22 12.07 -5.23 3.23
C ARG A 22 11.64 -4.00 4.02
N TYR A 23 12.43 -2.93 3.97
CA TYR A 23 12.09 -1.64 4.57
C TYR A 23 11.08 -0.87 3.73
N THR A 24 9.86 -1.41 3.60
CA THR A 24 8.73 -0.73 2.93
C THR A 24 8.07 0.32 3.81
N SER A 25 8.16 0.16 5.13
CA SER A 25 7.74 1.12 6.15
C SER A 25 8.56 0.90 7.42
N TYR A 26 8.56 1.89 8.31
CA TYR A 26 9.10 1.75 9.66
C TYR A 26 8.10 2.32 10.70
N PRO A 27 7.66 1.52 11.69
CA PRO A 27 7.94 0.09 11.89
C PRO A 27 7.45 -0.79 10.71
N THR A 28 7.99 -2.02 10.63
CA THR A 28 7.61 -2.96 9.56
C THR A 28 6.25 -3.61 9.84
N ALA A 29 5.65 -4.26 8.85
CA ALA A 29 4.38 -4.97 9.02
C ALA A 29 4.44 -6.12 10.05
N LEU A 30 5.64 -6.61 10.40
CA LEU A 30 5.82 -7.60 11.47
C LEU A 30 5.41 -7.06 12.85
N GLU A 31 5.39 -5.74 13.01
CA GLU A 31 5.02 -5.07 14.26
C GLU A 31 3.52 -4.72 14.30
N PHE A 32 2.72 -5.12 13.31
CA PHE A 32 1.28 -4.92 13.34
C PHE A 32 0.65 -5.87 14.37
N SER A 33 -0.19 -5.33 15.25
CA SER A 33 -0.93 -6.09 16.27
C SER A 33 -2.43 -6.00 16.03
N GLU A 34 -3.14 -7.08 16.31
CA GLU A 34 -4.61 -7.14 16.34
C GLU A 34 -5.22 -6.31 17.48
N ASP A 35 -4.40 -5.85 18.44
CA ASP A 35 -4.83 -4.92 19.51
C ASP A 35 -5.17 -3.53 18.96
N PHE A 36 -4.67 -3.17 17.77
CA PHE A 36 -5.00 -1.92 17.11
C PHE A 36 -6.44 -1.97 16.57
N GLY A 37 -7.38 -1.47 17.36
CA GLY A 37 -8.80 -1.44 17.02
C GLY A 37 -9.32 -0.10 16.46
N GLU A 38 -10.63 -0.03 16.27
CA GLU A 38 -11.34 1.11 15.67
C GLU A 38 -11.08 2.45 16.42
N GLN A 39 -11.01 2.44 17.75
CA GLN A 39 -10.77 3.67 18.52
C GLN A 39 -9.38 4.25 18.24
N ALA A 40 -8.36 3.40 18.10
CA ALA A 40 -7.01 3.85 17.76
C ALA A 40 -6.95 4.41 16.33
N PHE A 41 -7.71 3.82 15.40
CA PHE A 41 -7.89 4.35 14.06
C PHE A 41 -8.54 5.74 14.06
N LEU A 42 -9.66 5.93 14.78
CA LEU A 42 -10.33 7.23 14.88
C LEU A 42 -9.43 8.32 15.51
N GLN A 43 -8.65 7.96 16.53
CA GLN A 43 -7.64 8.86 17.10
C GLN A 43 -6.56 9.25 16.08
N ALA A 44 -6.14 8.33 15.20
CA ALA A 44 -5.18 8.62 14.15
C ALA A 44 -5.75 9.56 13.08
N VAL A 45 -7.02 9.38 12.69
CA VAL A 45 -7.71 10.26 11.74
C VAL A 45 -7.79 11.70 12.27
N ALA A 46 -8.14 11.88 13.55
CA ALA A 46 -8.29 13.19 14.17
C ALA A 46 -6.96 13.94 14.40
N ARG A 47 -5.80 13.24 14.32
CA ARG A 47 -4.50 13.79 14.73
C ARG A 47 -4.00 14.94 13.84
N TYR A 48 -4.26 14.87 12.54
CA TYR A 48 -3.77 15.85 11.56
C TYR A 48 -4.86 16.21 10.55
N PRO A 49 -5.87 17.01 10.95
CA PRO A 49 -7.02 17.33 10.10
C PRO A 49 -6.64 18.11 8.83
N GLU A 50 -5.54 18.86 8.85
CA GLU A 50 -5.15 19.72 7.71
C GLU A 50 -4.24 19.04 6.66
N ARG A 51 -3.90 17.75 6.82
CA ARG A 51 -2.73 17.09 6.18
C ARG A 51 -2.75 16.74 4.66
N PRO A 52 -3.46 17.34 3.70
CA PRO A 52 -3.91 16.58 2.49
C PRO A 52 -4.22 15.06 2.62
N LEU A 53 -4.99 14.51 1.69
CA LEU A 53 -5.35 13.10 1.70
C LEU A 53 -4.80 12.42 0.45
N SER A 54 -4.04 11.33 0.63
CA SER A 54 -3.67 10.42 -0.44
C SER A 54 -4.49 9.14 -0.30
N LEU A 55 -5.01 8.63 -1.42
CA LEU A 55 -5.90 7.48 -1.45
C LEU A 55 -5.22 6.31 -2.15
N TYR A 56 -5.35 5.13 -1.57
CA TYR A 56 -4.91 3.87 -2.14
C TYR A 56 -6.08 2.89 -2.17
N VAL A 57 -6.37 2.33 -3.34
CA VAL A 57 -7.39 1.30 -3.54
C VAL A 57 -6.69 0.07 -4.09
N HIS A 58 -6.80 -1.06 -3.40
CA HIS A 58 -6.20 -2.31 -3.85
C HIS A 58 -7.18 -3.06 -4.77
N ILE A 59 -6.81 -3.32 -6.02
CA ILE A 59 -7.61 -4.17 -6.93
C ILE A 59 -6.87 -5.50 -7.12
N PRO A 60 -7.33 -6.61 -6.52
CA PRO A 60 -6.53 -7.83 -6.43
C PRO A 60 -6.62 -8.71 -7.68
N PHE A 61 -7.44 -8.40 -8.67
CA PHE A 61 -7.77 -9.35 -9.74
C PHE A 61 -6.75 -9.37 -10.88
N CYS A 62 -6.31 -10.57 -11.26
CA CYS A 62 -5.42 -10.80 -12.40
C CYS A 62 -6.04 -11.83 -13.35
N HIS A 63 -5.94 -11.59 -14.66
CA HIS A 63 -6.43 -12.54 -15.68
C HIS A 63 -5.57 -13.81 -15.79
N LYS A 64 -4.27 -13.70 -15.53
CA LYS A 64 -3.30 -14.77 -15.71
C LYS A 64 -2.32 -14.82 -14.54
N LEU A 65 -1.85 -16.03 -14.25
CA LEU A 65 -0.81 -16.27 -13.26
C LEU A 65 0.56 -15.96 -13.86
N CYS A 66 1.27 -15.01 -13.25
CA CYS A 66 2.70 -14.80 -13.48
C CYS A 66 3.48 -15.56 -12.39
N TYR A 67 4.31 -16.53 -12.76
CA TYR A 67 5.01 -17.40 -11.79
C TYR A 67 6.00 -16.68 -10.87
N PHE A 68 6.48 -15.50 -11.27
CA PHE A 68 7.36 -14.66 -10.46
C PHE A 68 6.61 -13.72 -9.49
N CYS A 69 5.28 -13.63 -9.57
CA CYS A 69 4.51 -12.59 -8.88
C CYS A 69 4.28 -12.93 -7.39
N GLY A 70 4.82 -12.09 -6.51
CA GLY A 70 4.64 -12.15 -5.05
C GLY A 70 3.64 -11.14 -4.48
N CYS A 71 2.81 -10.52 -5.31
CA CYS A 71 1.84 -9.51 -4.88
C CYS A 71 0.63 -10.15 -4.16
N ASN A 72 -0.09 -9.35 -3.35
CA ASN A 72 -1.44 -9.69 -2.96
C ASN A 72 -2.33 -9.61 -4.21
N LYS A 73 -2.80 -10.78 -4.67
CA LYS A 73 -3.56 -10.93 -5.91
C LYS A 73 -4.33 -12.24 -5.95
N ILE A 74 -5.46 -12.21 -6.65
CA ILE A 74 -6.36 -13.31 -6.95
C ILE A 74 -6.38 -13.50 -8.47
N VAL A 75 -5.89 -14.64 -8.96
CA VAL A 75 -5.97 -14.98 -10.38
C VAL A 75 -7.35 -15.59 -10.64
N THR A 76 -8.16 -14.95 -11.48
CA THR A 76 -9.53 -15.41 -11.77
C THR A 76 -9.95 -15.05 -13.18
N ARG A 77 -10.80 -15.90 -13.78
CA ARG A 77 -11.53 -15.60 -15.03
C ARG A 77 -12.98 -15.16 -14.77
N GLN A 78 -13.43 -15.25 -13.53
CA GLN A 78 -14.79 -14.89 -13.14
C GLN A 78 -14.88 -13.37 -12.95
N GLN A 79 -15.25 -12.65 -14.01
CA GLN A 79 -15.26 -11.18 -13.99
C GLN A 79 -16.30 -10.60 -13.02
N HIS A 80 -17.42 -11.31 -12.76
CA HIS A 80 -18.43 -10.92 -11.77
C HIS A 80 -17.88 -10.72 -10.35
N LYS A 81 -16.70 -11.26 -10.03
CA LYS A 81 -16.03 -11.02 -8.73
C LYS A 81 -15.54 -9.58 -8.60
N ALA A 82 -15.24 -8.91 -9.71
CA ALA A 82 -14.91 -7.49 -9.70
C ALA A 82 -16.13 -6.67 -9.27
N ASP A 83 -17.32 -6.99 -9.78
CA ASP A 83 -18.55 -6.30 -9.41
C ASP A 83 -18.85 -6.47 -7.92
N GLN A 84 -18.80 -7.71 -7.41
CA GLN A 84 -18.95 -8.01 -5.97
C GLN A 84 -17.92 -7.28 -5.10
N TYR A 85 -16.70 -7.08 -5.60
CA TYR A 85 -15.67 -6.36 -4.90
C TYR A 85 -15.91 -4.85 -4.90
N LEU A 86 -16.44 -4.30 -5.99
CA LEU A 86 -16.87 -2.92 -6.06
C LEU A 86 -18.05 -2.66 -5.13
N ASP A 87 -19.00 -3.58 -5.01
CA ASP A 87 -20.09 -3.49 -4.03
C ASP A 87 -19.54 -3.40 -2.59
N ALA A 88 -18.54 -4.24 -2.27
CA ALA A 88 -17.89 -4.20 -0.95
C ALA A 88 -17.10 -2.90 -0.72
N LEU A 89 -16.36 -2.44 -1.74
CA LEU A 89 -15.64 -1.16 -1.70
C LEU A 89 -16.59 0.03 -1.53
N GLU A 90 -17.73 0.02 -2.19
CA GLU A 90 -18.76 1.06 -2.04
C GLU A 90 -19.22 1.12 -0.58
N GLN A 91 -19.54 -0.02 0.04
CA GLN A 91 -19.90 -0.05 1.46
C GLN A 91 -18.77 0.49 2.33
N GLU A 92 -17.52 0.07 2.11
CA GLU A 92 -16.38 0.60 2.88
C GLU A 92 -16.24 2.12 2.73
N ILE A 93 -16.35 2.64 1.51
CA ILE A 93 -16.25 4.08 1.21
C ILE A 93 -17.37 4.84 1.91
N VAL A 94 -18.61 4.36 1.86
CA VAL A 94 -19.76 5.00 2.53
C VAL A 94 -19.52 5.14 4.04
N HIS A 95 -18.91 4.14 4.68
CA HIS A 95 -18.64 4.18 6.12
C HIS A 95 -17.39 5.00 6.47
N ARG A 96 -16.34 4.98 5.63
CA ARG A 96 -15.04 5.62 5.93
C ARG A 96 -14.93 7.05 5.45
N ALA A 97 -15.50 7.41 4.30
CA ALA A 97 -15.37 8.73 3.70
C ALA A 97 -15.86 9.90 4.59
N PRO A 98 -16.97 9.79 5.36
CA PRO A 98 -17.44 10.87 6.22
C PRO A 98 -16.40 11.34 7.25
N LEU A 99 -15.50 10.44 7.68
CA LEU A 99 -14.42 10.75 8.63
C LEU A 99 -13.38 11.72 8.06
N PHE A 100 -13.35 11.89 6.73
CA PHE A 100 -12.39 12.71 6.01
C PHE A 100 -13.03 13.86 5.22
N ALA A 101 -14.30 14.21 5.49
CA ALA A 101 -15.06 15.20 4.71
C ALA A 101 -14.38 16.57 4.56
N GLY A 102 -13.56 16.99 5.53
CA GLY A 102 -12.80 18.24 5.49
C GLY A 102 -11.45 18.19 4.77
N ARG A 103 -11.06 17.04 4.19
CA ARG A 103 -9.72 16.84 3.64
C ARG A 103 -9.70 17.09 2.13
N HIS A 104 -8.67 17.79 1.66
CA HIS A 104 -8.39 17.89 0.22
C HIS A 104 -7.58 16.69 -0.26
N VAL A 105 -8.06 16.00 -1.29
CA VAL A 105 -7.32 14.88 -1.91
C VAL A 105 -6.17 15.44 -2.75
N SER A 106 -4.93 15.14 -2.37
CA SER A 106 -3.76 15.48 -3.18
C SER A 106 -3.43 14.31 -4.10
N ALA A 107 -3.42 14.55 -5.40
CA ALA A 107 -2.69 13.71 -6.33
C ALA A 107 -1.20 14.06 -6.19
N SER A 108 -0.50 13.43 -5.25
CA SER A 108 0.95 13.34 -5.36
C SER A 108 1.22 12.56 -6.63
N LYS A 109 1.62 13.26 -7.71
CA LYS A 109 2.26 12.62 -8.86
C LYS A 109 3.44 11.84 -8.29
N CYS A 110 3.29 10.52 -8.19
CA CYS A 110 4.44 9.64 -8.25
C CYS A 110 5.07 9.80 -9.65
#